data_AF-A0A0G0M490-F1
#
_entry.id   AF-A0A0G0M490-F1
#
_cell.length_a   1.000
_cell.length_b   1.000
_cell.length_c   1.000
_cell.angle_alpha   90.00
_cell.angle_beta   90.00
_cell.angle_gamma   90.00
#
_symmetry.space_group_name_H-M   'P 1'
#
loop_
_entity.id
_entity.type
_entity.pdbx_description
1 polymer ?
#
loop_
_entity_poly.entity_id
_entity_poly.type
_entity_poly.pdbx_seq_one_letter_code
_entity_poly.pdbx_strand_id
1 'polypeptide(L)'
;MPYIPQKEREKLNPLIDELAKKIVWQAKECGHEGAFGGVLNYVCTRLALKVIKLQFGKIRYWIIAETVGVFKNIADEFYRRIAAPYEDKQIEKNGDVDLYKEFLREIKK
;
A
#
# COMPACT_ATOMS: atom_id res chain seq x y z
N MET A 1 -7.04 -7.24 -2.90
CA MET A 1 -8.15 -7.47 -1.96
C MET A 1 -8.88 -8.76 -2.28
N PRO A 2 -8.86 -9.75 -1.37
CA PRO A 2 -9.44 -11.07 -1.61
C PRO A 2 -10.97 -11.05 -1.75
N TYR A 3 -11.63 -10.03 -1.20
CA TYR A 3 -13.08 -9.88 -1.19
C TYR A 3 -13.67 -9.20 -2.45
N ILE A 4 -12.85 -8.74 -3.39
CA ILE A 4 -13.32 -8.22 -4.68
C ILE A 4 -13.26 -9.36 -5.71
N PRO A 5 -14.32 -9.72 -6.43
CA PRO A 5 -14.27 -10.78 -7.45
C PRO A 5 -13.22 -10.49 -8.54
N GLN A 6 -12.55 -11.53 -9.05
CA GLN A 6 -11.51 -11.37 -10.09
C GLN A 6 -12.02 -10.65 -11.34
N LYS A 7 -13.19 -11.04 -11.84
CA LYS A 7 -13.85 -10.40 -12.99
C LYS A 7 -14.05 -8.89 -12.85
N GLU A 8 -14.24 -8.38 -11.64
CA GLU A 8 -14.41 -6.93 -11.40
C GLU A 8 -13.06 -6.22 -11.37
N ARG A 9 -12.00 -6.91 -10.95
CA ARG A 9 -10.62 -6.39 -10.98
C ARG A 9 -10.09 -6.32 -12.40
N GLU A 10 -10.34 -7.35 -13.21
CA GLU A 10 -9.85 -7.45 -14.60
C GLU A 10 -10.27 -6.26 -15.48
N LYS A 11 -11.46 -5.72 -15.26
CA LYS A 11 -11.94 -4.52 -15.96
C LYS A 11 -11.08 -3.28 -15.70
N LEU A 12 -10.42 -3.22 -14.55
CA LEU A 12 -9.62 -2.08 -14.11
C LEU A 12 -8.12 -2.26 -14.40
N ASN A 13 -7.64 -3.51 -14.49
CA ASN A 13 -6.22 -3.82 -14.64
C ASN A 13 -5.54 -3.07 -15.81
N PRO A 14 -6.11 -2.99 -17.04
CA PRO A 14 -5.44 -2.28 -18.13
C PRO A 14 -5.21 -0.79 -17.85
N LEU A 15 -6.16 -0.13 -17.18
CA LEU A 15 -6.06 1.28 -16.80
C LEU A 15 -5.02 1.48 -15.69
N ILE A 16 -4.96 0.54 -14.75
CA ILE A 16 -3.96 0.52 -13.67
C ILE A 16 -2.56 0.34 -14.25
N ASP A 17 -2.38 -0.58 -15.21
CA ASP A 17 -1.11 -0.83 -15.87
C ASP A 17 -0.61 0.39 -16.65
N GLU A 18 -1.51 1.10 -17.35
CA GLU A 18 -1.17 2.35 -18.03
C GLU A 18 -0.74 3.44 -17.03
N LEU A 19 -1.51 3.61 -15.95
CA LEU A 19 -1.20 4.60 -14.92
C LEU A 19 0.14 4.28 -14.23
N ALA A 20 0.41 3.01 -13.94
CA ALA A 20 1.68 2.57 -13.36
C ALA A 20 2.87 2.93 -14.25
N LYS A 21 2.77 2.70 -15.57
CA LYS A 21 3.81 3.11 -16.54
C LYS A 21 4.06 4.61 -16.50
N LYS A 22 2.99 5.42 -16.43
CA LYS A 22 3.10 6.90 -16.32
C LYS A 22 3.75 7.34 -15.00
N ILE A 23 3.42 6.68 -13.88
CA ILE A 23 4.06 6.95 -12.58
C ILE A 23 5.57 6.69 -12.67
N VAL A 24 5.96 5.53 -13.20
CA VAL A 24 7.38 5.17 -13.34
C VAL A 24 8.12 6.14 -14.26
N TRP A 25 7.52 6.50 -15.39
CA TRP A 25 8.10 7.48 -16.31
C TRP A 25 8.30 8.83 -15.62
N GLN A 26 7.27 9.36 -14.96
CA GLN A 26 7.34 10.65 -14.27
C GLN A 26 8.36 10.64 -13.13
N ALA A 27 8.46 9.53 -12.38
CA ALA A 27 9.44 9.38 -11.31
C ALA A 27 10.88 9.41 -11.84
N LYS A 28 11.13 8.83 -13.01
CA LYS A 28 12.45 8.87 -13.66
C LYS A 28 12.84 10.29 -14.08
N GLU A 29 11.90 11.08 -14.59
CA GLU A 29 12.14 12.48 -14.96
C GLU A 29 12.55 13.35 -13.76
N CYS A 30 12.18 12.97 -12.53
CA CYS A 30 12.59 13.66 -11.31
C CYS A 30 14.05 13.43 -10.90
N GLY A 31 14.78 12.51 -11.56
CA GLY A 31 16.24 12.41 -11.46
C GLY A 31 16.80 11.76 -10.19
N HIS A 32 15.98 11.13 -9.33
CA HIS A 32 16.48 10.35 -8.18
C HIS A 32 15.59 9.13 -7.89
N GLU A 33 16.20 8.05 -7.38
CA GLU A 33 15.53 6.76 -7.19
C GLU A 33 14.29 6.86 -6.29
N GLY A 34 14.36 7.62 -5.19
CA GLY A 34 13.23 7.81 -4.27
C GLY A 34 12.04 8.61 -4.81
N ALA A 35 12.12 9.20 -6.01
CA ALA A 35 11.07 10.05 -6.56
C ALA A 35 9.74 9.32 -6.78
N PHE A 36 9.78 7.99 -7.01
CA PHE A 36 8.57 7.20 -7.20
C PHE A 36 7.61 7.32 -6.01
N GLY A 37 8.14 7.48 -4.79
CA GLY A 37 7.32 7.62 -3.58
C GLY A 37 6.47 8.90 -3.62
N GLY A 38 7.05 10.02 -4.03
CA GLY A 38 6.34 11.29 -4.17
C GLY A 38 5.26 11.25 -5.27
N VAL A 39 5.62 10.70 -6.44
CA VAL A 39 4.69 10.58 -7.57
C VAL A 39 3.53 9.65 -7.22
N LEU A 40 3.82 8.49 -6.63
CA LEU A 40 2.79 7.52 -6.21
C LEU A 40 1.86 8.13 -5.15
N ASN A 41 2.41 8.80 -4.14
CA ASN A 41 1.62 9.48 -3.11
C ASN A 41 0.67 10.53 -3.71
N TYR A 42 1.16 11.35 -4.63
CA TYR A 42 0.35 12.34 -5.35
C TYR A 42 -0.79 11.67 -6.14
N VAL A 43 -0.49 10.62 -6.90
CA VAL A 43 -1.48 9.91 -7.71
C VAL A 43 -2.56 9.28 -6.83
N CYS A 44 -2.18 8.55 -5.79
CA CYS A 44 -3.11 7.95 -4.83
C CYS A 44 -4.02 9.01 -4.18
N THR A 45 -3.43 10.13 -3.72
CA THR A 45 -4.18 11.24 -3.12
C THR A 45 -5.18 11.84 -4.11
N ARG A 46 -4.74 12.16 -5.33
CA ARG A 46 -5.65 12.72 -6.35
C ARG A 46 -6.72 11.75 -6.79
N LEU A 47 -6.39 10.47 -6.94
CA LEU A 47 -7.36 9.44 -7.31
C LEU A 47 -8.45 9.35 -6.24
N ALA A 48 -8.09 9.25 -4.96
CA ALA A 48 -9.06 9.22 -3.87
C ALA A 48 -9.96 10.46 -3.85
N LEU A 49 -9.39 11.66 -3.95
CA LEU A 49 -10.16 12.91 -3.99
C LEU A 49 -11.10 12.98 -5.20
N LYS A 50 -10.66 12.51 -6.37
CA LYS A 50 -11.52 12.44 -7.56
C LYS A 50 -12.66 11.45 -7.38
N VAL A 51 -12.39 10.25 -6.84
CA VAL A 51 -13.42 9.25 -6.54
C VAL A 51 -14.44 9.82 -5.56
N ILE A 52 -14.00 10.46 -4.48
CA ILE A 52 -14.88 11.10 -3.50
C ILE A 52 -15.77 12.17 -4.17
N LYS A 53 -15.18 13.02 -5.00
CA LYS A 53 -15.91 14.08 -5.69
C LYS A 53 -16.95 13.52 -6.65
N LEU A 54 -16.59 12.50 -7.44
CA LEU A 54 -17.49 11.86 -8.40
C LEU A 54 -18.62 11.10 -7.72
N GLN A 55 -18.33 10.40 -6.61
CA GLN A 55 -19.31 9.56 -5.91
C GLN A 55 -20.26 10.36 -5.02
N PHE A 56 -19.75 11.38 -4.32
CA PHE A 56 -20.48 12.04 -3.23
C PHE A 56 -20.74 13.53 -3.47
N GLY A 57 -20.06 14.17 -4.43
CA GLY A 57 -20.19 15.60 -4.76
C GLY A 57 -19.68 16.58 -3.70
N LYS A 58 -19.60 16.18 -2.43
CA LYS A 58 -19.11 16.95 -1.29
C LYS A 58 -18.37 16.08 -0.29
N ILE A 59 -17.41 16.68 0.42
CA ILE A 59 -16.66 16.01 1.47
C ILE A 59 -17.40 16.09 2.81
N ARG A 60 -17.34 15.01 3.59
CA ARG A 60 -17.84 14.93 4.97
C ARG A 60 -16.79 14.22 5.82
N TYR A 61 -16.79 14.47 7.13
CA TYR A 61 -15.78 13.91 8.03
C TYR A 61 -15.68 12.38 7.96
N TRP A 62 -16.83 11.67 7.94
CA TRP A 62 -16.82 10.20 7.85
C TRP A 62 -16.18 9.68 6.55
N ILE A 63 -16.28 10.43 5.44
CA ILE A 63 -15.62 10.08 4.17
C ILE A 63 -14.10 10.21 4.32
N ILE A 64 -13.64 11.25 5.02
CA ILE A 64 -12.22 11.44 5.32
C ILE A 64 -11.71 10.29 6.19
N ALA A 65 -12.42 9.99 7.28
CA ALA A 65 -12.06 8.91 8.20
C ALA A 65 -11.98 7.54 7.47
N GLU A 66 -12.98 7.22 6.65
CA GLU A 66 -13.00 6.00 5.83
C GLU A 66 -11.82 5.95 4.85
N THR A 67 -11.56 7.05 4.15
CA THR A 67 -10.46 7.14 3.16
C THR A 67 -9.09 6.97 3.82
N VAL A 68 -8.88 7.58 4.99
CA VAL A 68 -7.66 7.40 5.78
C VAL A 68 -7.53 5.95 6.25
N GLY A 69 -8.62 5.34 6.71
CA GLY A 69 -8.67 3.92 7.06
C GLY A 69 -8.28 3.00 5.90
N VAL A 70 -8.79 3.28 4.68
CA VAL A 70 -8.41 2.55 3.46
C VAL A 70 -6.91 2.66 3.20
N PHE A 71 -6.31 3.84 3.28
CA PHE A 71 -4.86 4.00 3.05
C PHE A 71 -4.03 3.28 4.11
N LYS A 72 -4.45 3.29 5.37
CA LYS A 72 -3.80 2.52 6.43
C LYS A 72 -3.86 1.02 6.15
N ASN A 73 -5.05 0.51 5.79
CA ASN A 73 -5.22 -0.90 5.43
C ASN A 73 -4.35 -1.30 4.21
N ILE A 74 -4.18 -0.40 3.23
CA ILE A 74 -3.28 -0.64 2.10
C ILE A 74 -1.84 -0.81 2.60
N ALA A 75 -1.35 0.10 3.45
CA ALA A 75 0.00 0.01 4.01
C ALA A 75 0.20 -1.28 4.83
N ASP A 76 -0.78 -1.63 5.67
CA ASP A 76 -0.75 -2.84 6.49
C ASP A 76 -0.73 -4.12 5.61
N GLU A 77 -1.48 -4.15 4.50
CA GLU A 77 -1.45 -5.27 3.55
C GLU A 77 -0.10 -5.37 2.81
N PHE A 78 0.53 -4.24 2.48
CA PHE A 78 1.90 -4.23 1.92
C PHE A 78 2.89 -4.82 2.92
N TYR A 79 2.84 -4.39 4.17
CA TYR A 79 3.72 -4.92 5.20
C TYR A 79 3.49 -6.42 5.41
N ARG A 80 2.24 -6.84 5.63
CA ARG A 80 1.86 -8.23 5.90
C ARG A 80 2.14 -9.20 4.77
N ARG A 81 1.93 -8.79 3.50
CA ARG A 81 2.02 -9.70 2.35
C ARG A 81 3.34 -9.61 1.59
N ILE A 82 4.08 -8.51 1.72
CA ILE A 82 5.31 -8.26 0.95
C ILE A 82 6.51 -8.11 1.89
N ALA A 83 6.42 -7.24 2.90
CA ALA A 83 7.54 -7.01 3.82
C ALA A 83 7.80 -8.23 4.72
N ALA A 84 6.78 -8.76 5.39
CA ALA A 84 6.96 -9.88 6.32
C ALA A 84 7.60 -11.12 5.66
N PRO A 85 7.17 -11.61 4.48
CA PRO A 85 7.88 -12.72 3.81
C PRO A 85 9.31 -12.39 3.37
N TYR A 86 9.64 -11.12 3.14
CA TYR A 86 11.00 -10.68 2.87
C TYR A 86 11.83 -10.68 4.17
N GLU A 87 11.28 -10.18 5.27
CA GLU A 87 11.90 -10.17 6.60
C GLU A 87 12.14 -11.59 7.11
N ASP A 88 11.19 -12.52 6.94
CA ASP A 88 11.35 -13.94 7.28
C ASP A 88 12.60 -14.52 6.62
N LYS A 89 12.83 -14.22 5.33
CA LYS A 89 14.04 -14.65 4.61
C LYS A 89 15.30 -13.97 5.14
N GLN A 90 15.23 -12.71 5.57
CA GLN A 90 16.36 -12.02 6.18
C GLN A 90 16.69 -12.59 7.56
N ILE A 91 15.67 -13.01 8.33
CA ILE A 91 15.83 -13.66 9.62
C ILE A 91 16.51 -15.03 9.46
N GLU A 92 16.10 -15.83 8.48
CA GLU A 92 16.76 -17.11 8.16
C GLU A 92 18.24 -16.90 7.81
N LYS A 93 18.57 -15.80 7.12
CA LYS A 93 19.94 -15.50 6.67
C LYS A 93 20.83 -14.89 7.75
N ASN A 94 20.31 -13.92 8.51
CA ASN A 94 21.10 -13.05 9.37
C ASN A 94 20.81 -13.27 10.87
N GLY A 95 19.81 -14.07 11.21
CA GLY A 95 19.23 -14.13 12.55
C GLY A 95 18.20 -13.02 12.78
N ASP A 96 17.38 -13.19 13.81
CA ASP A 96 16.42 -12.20 14.30
C ASP A 96 16.96 -11.52 15.57
N VAL A 97 16.28 -10.49 16.05
CA VAL A 97 16.53 -9.86 17.34
C VAL A 97 16.36 -10.90 18.46
N ASP A 98 17.42 -11.12 19.21
CA ASP A 98 17.52 -12.15 20.25
C ASP A 98 16.46 -12.00 21.36
N LEU A 99 16.17 -10.76 21.78
CA LEU A 99 15.17 -10.46 22.79
C LEU A 99 13.76 -10.96 22.44
N TYR A 100 13.38 -11.05 21.16
CA TYR A 100 12.07 -11.61 20.80
C TYR A 100 11.92 -13.06 21.29
N LYS A 101 13.00 -13.84 21.28
CA LYS A 101 12.97 -15.23 21.79
C LYS A 101 12.80 -15.28 23.30
N GLU A 102 13.25 -14.26 24.04
CA GLU A 102 13.08 -14.17 25.49
C GLU A 102 11.63 -13.87 25.84
N PHE A 103 11.07 -12.79 25.28
CA PHE A 103 9.67 -12.43 25.48
C PHE A 103 8.70 -13.55 25.06
N LEU A 104 8.96 -14.22 23.93
CA LEU A 104 8.13 -15.35 23.49
C LEU A 104 8.17 -16.56 24.44
N ARG A 105 9.26 -16.75 25.19
CA ARG A 105 9.33 -17.79 26.23
C ARG A 105 8.52 -17.40 27.46
N GLU A 106 8.51 -16.13 27.85
CA GLU A 106 7.72 -15.63 28.98
C GLU A 106 6.22 -15.76 28.72
N ILE A 107 5.75 -15.38 27.53
CA ILE A 107 4.33 -15.45 27.16
C ILE A 107 3.80 -16.90 27.14
N LYS A 108 4.66 -17.88 26.86
CA LYS A 108 4.29 -19.30 26.75
C LYS A 108 4.34 -20.07 28.08
N LYS A 109 4.83 -19.46 29.16
CA LYS A 109 4.83 -20.04 30.51
C LYS A 109 3.50 -19.75 31.22
#